data_AF-A0A1G1LIR4-F1
#
_entry.id   AF-A0A1G1LIR4-F1
#
_cell.length_a   1.000
_cell.length_b   1.000
_cell.length_c   1.000
_cell.angle_alpha   90.00
_cell.angle_beta   90.00
_cell.angle_gamma   90.00
#
_symmetry.space_group_name_H-M   'P 1'
#
loop_
_entity.id
_entity.type
_entity.pdbx_description
1 polymer ?
#
loop_
_entity_poly.entity_id
_entity_poly.type
_entity_poly.pdbx_seq_one_letter_code
_entity_poly.pdbx_strand_id
1 'polypeptide(L)'
;MNRSKIEKITELILILFLFFHVLWHLIYFERSLIAVTVNFFLLVIAFVYSVVRHWEGLKTYGIRFDNLPASLKATAVPLVAIVSLCLVVLAVKQRMGRWPQANEFLTFFLWGTFQQGVVQSYFLLRYQAIVGKKWFAVLLAALTFGLFHIPNPDLMLIAFFGGMYLSYFFWKWRNLFAVGFLHGMLSLTFIVTLKPAHAISDSYRVGPDSLGPTRGLIAQSLTPEHKIAEFIPSQIPRSFSDYFDGRVYPIRDFDNLKEFLQLLEPALVVLGQDDYAAFRSEFPEVRVYAWKSSLMWRRNFKNFKRDTLKCLLTLNFKKLDRLYRLPVVLISNKPLGELRGELAQDETRRG
;
A
#
# COMPACT_ATOMS: atom_id res chain seq x y z
N MET A 1 1.83 10.97 -37.32
CA MET A 1 1.02 11.29 -36.13
C MET A 1 1.11 12.79 -35.87
N ASN A 2 0.00 13.49 -35.58
CA ASN A 2 0.01 14.96 -35.37
C ASN A 2 0.92 15.33 -34.17
N ARG A 3 1.74 16.38 -34.29
CA ARG A 3 2.64 16.92 -33.25
C ARG A 3 1.95 17.08 -31.90
N SER A 4 0.70 17.57 -31.89
CA SER A 4 -0.10 17.70 -30.65
C SER A 4 -0.39 16.37 -29.96
N LYS A 5 -0.54 15.27 -30.71
CA LYS A 5 -0.72 13.93 -30.12
C LYS A 5 0.58 13.40 -29.54
N ILE A 6 1.71 13.61 -30.22
CA ILE A 6 3.03 13.21 -29.73
C ILE A 6 3.31 13.90 -28.39
N GLU A 7 3.08 15.21 -28.30
CA GLU A 7 3.26 15.98 -27.05
C GLU A 7 2.46 15.38 -25.87
N LYS A 8 1.16 15.10 -26.08
CA LYS A 8 0.30 14.50 -25.05
C LYS A 8 0.75 13.10 -24.62
N ILE A 9 1.23 12.28 -25.58
CA ILE A 9 1.76 10.95 -25.28
C ILE A 9 3.04 11.07 -24.46
N THR A 10 3.96 11.97 -24.83
CA THR A 10 5.20 12.21 -24.09
C THR A 10 4.93 12.68 -22.67
N GLU A 11 4.04 13.67 -22.48
CA GLU A 11 3.62 14.14 -21.15
C GLU A 11 3.08 12.98 -20.29
N LEU A 12 2.21 12.14 -20.87
CA LEU A 12 1.59 11.02 -20.18
C LEU A 12 2.61 9.95 -19.78
N ILE A 13 3.52 9.60 -20.69
CA ILE A 13 4.61 8.66 -20.41
C ILE A 13 5.52 9.21 -19.31
N LEU A 14 5.90 10.49 -19.37
CA LEU A 14 6.73 11.14 -18.36
C LEU A 14 6.07 11.11 -16.97
N ILE A 15 4.77 11.44 -16.89
CA ILE A 15 4.04 11.45 -15.62
C ILE A 15 3.89 10.03 -15.07
N LEU A 16 3.57 9.04 -15.91
CA LEU A 16 3.53 7.64 -15.49
C LEU A 16 4.91 7.17 -15.03
N PHE A 17 5.96 7.47 -15.79
CA PHE A 17 7.33 7.15 -15.41
C PHE A 17 7.70 7.76 -14.06
N LEU A 18 7.48 9.06 -13.87
CA LEU A 18 7.76 9.74 -12.60
C LEU A 18 6.89 9.20 -11.45
N PHE A 19 5.62 8.90 -11.71
CA PHE A 19 4.75 8.26 -10.71
C PHE A 19 5.32 6.91 -10.29
N PHE A 20 5.62 6.03 -11.25
CA PHE A 20 6.16 4.71 -10.94
C PHE A 20 7.57 4.80 -10.36
N HIS A 21 8.40 5.74 -10.80
CA HIS A 21 9.75 5.93 -10.29
C HIS A 21 9.74 6.46 -8.85
N VAL A 22 8.94 7.49 -8.55
CA VAL A 22 8.77 7.98 -7.17
C VAL A 22 8.16 6.90 -6.31
N LEU A 23 7.01 6.38 -6.73
CA LEU A 23 6.24 5.46 -5.92
C LEU A 23 6.97 4.14 -5.74
N TRP A 24 7.58 3.55 -6.76
CA TRP A 24 8.18 2.20 -6.67
C TRP A 24 9.68 2.21 -6.50
N HIS A 25 10.40 3.08 -7.21
CA HIS A 25 11.85 3.06 -7.17
C HIS A 25 12.38 3.79 -5.94
N LEU A 26 12.00 5.05 -5.77
CA LEU A 26 12.62 5.92 -4.78
C LEU A 26 12.07 5.72 -3.38
N ILE A 27 10.78 5.45 -3.23
CA ILE A 27 10.21 5.16 -1.91
C ILE A 27 10.66 3.78 -1.40
N TYR A 28 10.97 2.82 -2.28
CA TYR A 28 11.20 1.43 -1.86
C TYR A 28 12.60 0.88 -2.08
N PHE A 29 13.27 1.22 -3.18
CA PHE A 29 14.61 0.70 -3.49
C PHE A 29 15.71 1.72 -3.21
N GLU A 30 15.46 2.98 -3.54
CA GLU A 30 16.42 4.05 -3.31
C GLU A 30 16.26 4.68 -1.93
N ARG A 31 17.39 5.06 -1.35
CA ARG A 31 17.54 5.35 0.08
C ARG A 31 17.70 6.84 0.36
N SER A 32 17.58 7.67 -0.68
CA SER A 32 17.84 9.11 -0.64
C SER A 32 16.54 9.89 -0.62
N LEU A 33 16.20 10.47 0.53
CA LEU A 33 15.03 11.34 0.66
C LEU A 33 15.10 12.55 -0.30
N ILE A 34 16.30 13.03 -0.64
CA ILE A 34 16.49 14.10 -1.64
C ILE A 34 15.94 13.64 -2.99
N ALA A 35 16.34 12.45 -3.44
CA ALA A 35 15.92 11.90 -4.72
C ALA A 35 14.39 11.73 -4.75
N VAL A 36 13.80 11.15 -3.69
CA VAL A 36 12.34 11.02 -3.54
C VAL A 36 11.66 12.39 -3.65
N THR A 37 12.16 13.38 -2.91
CA THR A 37 11.56 14.72 -2.82
C THR A 37 11.64 15.44 -4.16
N VAL A 38 12.82 15.45 -4.79
CA VAL A 38 13.03 16.08 -6.10
C VAL A 38 12.14 15.45 -7.16
N ASN A 39 12.10 14.12 -7.26
CA ASN A 39 11.28 13.44 -8.25
C ASN A 39 9.77 13.62 -7.97
N PHE A 40 9.36 13.68 -6.71
CA PHE A 40 7.98 14.02 -6.36
C PHE A 40 7.61 15.43 -6.83
N PHE A 41 8.48 16.42 -6.61
CA PHE A 41 8.25 17.77 -7.13
C PHE A 41 8.26 17.81 -8.66
N LEU A 42 9.14 17.07 -9.33
CA LEU A 42 9.12 16.93 -10.79
C LEU A 42 7.81 16.32 -11.28
N LEU A 43 7.29 15.28 -10.61
CA LEU A 43 5.98 14.69 -10.91
C LEU A 43 4.87 15.73 -10.78
N VAL A 44 4.83 16.47 -9.66
CA VAL A 44 3.81 17.49 -9.42
C VAL A 44 3.90 18.61 -10.46
N ILE A 45 5.10 19.10 -10.76
CA ILE A 45 5.33 20.15 -11.75
C ILE A 45 4.89 19.66 -13.14
N ALA A 46 5.30 18.47 -13.56
CA ALA A 46 4.92 17.91 -14.85
C ALA A 46 3.39 17.71 -14.96
N PHE A 47 2.77 17.21 -13.89
CA PHE A 47 1.32 17.02 -13.82
C PHE A 47 0.57 18.36 -13.89
N VAL A 48 0.93 19.34 -13.06
CA VAL A 48 0.31 20.67 -13.05
C VAL A 48 0.53 21.37 -14.39
N TYR A 49 1.74 21.32 -14.94
CA TYR A 49 2.05 21.85 -16.27
C TYR A 49 1.11 21.25 -17.33
N SER A 50 0.97 19.92 -17.37
CA SER A 50 0.07 19.25 -18.32
C SER A 50 -1.40 19.61 -18.10
N VAL A 51 -1.86 19.76 -16.85
CA VAL A 51 -3.24 20.20 -16.56
C VAL A 51 -3.49 21.62 -17.06
N VAL A 52 -2.60 22.56 -16.74
CA VAL A 52 -2.72 23.97 -17.10
C VAL A 52 -2.65 24.16 -18.62
N ARG A 53 -1.72 23.47 -19.30
CA ARG A 53 -1.52 23.58 -20.75
C ARG A 53 -2.75 23.13 -21.55
N HIS A 54 -3.46 22.10 -21.10
CA HIS A 54 -4.66 21.59 -21.77
C HIS A 54 -5.90 21.78 -20.89
N TRP A 55 -6.01 22.95 -20.26
CA TRP A 55 -7.16 23.32 -19.45
C TRP A 55 -8.38 23.63 -20.33
N GLU A 56 -9.51 23.00 -20.03
CA GLU A 56 -10.78 23.13 -20.77
C GLU A 56 -11.94 23.54 -19.83
N GLY A 57 -11.62 24.02 -18.62
CA GLY A 57 -12.59 24.48 -17.63
C GLY A 57 -13.04 23.42 -16.61
N LEU A 58 -13.52 23.91 -15.45
CA LEU A 58 -13.89 23.09 -14.29
C LEU A 58 -14.90 21.99 -14.61
N LYS A 59 -15.90 22.29 -15.45
CA LYS A 59 -16.96 21.33 -15.83
C LYS A 59 -16.40 20.13 -16.59
N THR A 60 -15.38 20.34 -17.42
CA THR A 60 -14.71 19.28 -18.20
C THR A 60 -13.97 18.30 -17.29
N TYR A 61 -13.34 18.83 -16.24
CA TYR A 61 -12.68 18.06 -15.18
C TYR A 61 -13.66 17.54 -14.11
N GLY A 62 -14.97 17.71 -14.32
CA GLY A 62 -16.02 17.14 -13.47
C GLY A 62 -16.31 17.90 -12.17
N ILE A 63 -15.76 19.10 -11.99
CA ILE A 63 -16.12 19.98 -10.88
C ILE A 63 -17.46 20.63 -11.23
N ARG A 64 -18.54 19.95 -10.84
CA ARG A 64 -19.93 20.26 -11.17
C ARG A 64 -20.84 20.10 -9.96
N PHE A 65 -21.58 21.15 -9.63
CA PHE A 65 -22.59 21.14 -8.57
C PHE A 65 -24.02 21.14 -9.14
N ASP A 66 -24.18 21.52 -10.41
CA ASP A 66 -25.46 21.61 -11.12
C ASP A 66 -26.16 20.25 -11.28
N ASN A 67 -25.39 19.16 -11.37
CA ASN A 67 -25.93 17.80 -11.48
C ASN A 67 -25.54 16.89 -10.32
N LEU A 68 -25.03 17.45 -9.22
CA LEU A 68 -24.53 16.67 -8.08
C LEU A 68 -25.60 15.77 -7.46
N PRO A 69 -26.84 16.24 -7.19
CA PRO A 69 -27.88 15.38 -6.61
C PRO A 69 -28.25 14.19 -7.52
N ALA A 70 -28.40 14.44 -8.82
CA ALA A 70 -28.73 13.39 -9.79
C ALA A 70 -27.58 12.37 -9.93
N SER A 71 -26.34 12.86 -9.95
CA SER A 71 -25.14 12.02 -10.03
C SER A 71 -24.98 11.16 -8.77
N LEU A 72 -25.20 11.72 -7.57
CA LEU A 72 -25.15 10.97 -6.32
C LEU A 72 -26.25 9.91 -6.24
N LYS A 73 -27.48 10.24 -6.64
CA LYS A 73 -28.58 9.25 -6.72
C LYS A 73 -28.20 8.07 -7.62
N ALA A 74 -27.51 8.32 -8.73
CA ALA A 74 -27.05 7.26 -9.64
C ALA A 74 -25.99 6.33 -9.03
N THR A 75 -25.34 6.72 -7.92
CA THR A 75 -24.41 5.85 -7.18
C THR A 75 -25.12 4.82 -6.29
N ALA A 76 -26.42 5.00 -6.00
CA ALA A 76 -27.14 4.14 -5.06
C ALA A 76 -27.18 2.67 -5.51
N VAL A 77 -27.55 2.43 -6.78
CA VAL A 77 -27.64 1.07 -7.33
C VAL A 77 -26.32 0.28 -7.25
N PRO A 78 -25.18 0.80 -7.76
CA PRO A 78 -23.92 0.06 -7.65
C PRO A 78 -23.45 -0.11 -6.19
N LEU A 79 -23.73 0.85 -5.31
CA LEU A 79 -23.40 0.71 -3.88
C LEU A 79 -24.20 -0.41 -3.23
N VAL A 80 -25.51 -0.43 -3.42
CA VAL A 80 -26.37 -1.49 -2.86
C VAL A 80 -25.95 -2.86 -3.39
N ALA A 81 -25.65 -2.97 -4.68
CA ALA A 81 -25.19 -4.23 -5.27
C ALA A 81 -23.87 -4.73 -4.64
N ILE A 82 -22.88 -3.85 -4.50
CA ILE A 82 -21.58 -4.23 -3.92
C ILE A 82 -21.67 -4.51 -2.42
N VAL A 83 -22.42 -3.72 -1.66
CA VAL A 83 -22.65 -3.99 -0.24
C VAL A 83 -23.34 -5.35 -0.07
N SER A 84 -24.37 -5.64 -0.88
CA SER A 84 -25.06 -6.94 -0.85
C SER A 84 -24.10 -8.09 -1.15
N LEU A 85 -23.26 -7.96 -2.17
CA LEU A 85 -22.22 -8.96 -2.49
C LEU A 85 -21.26 -9.17 -1.32
N CYS A 86 -20.79 -8.10 -0.68
CA CYS A 86 -19.88 -8.19 0.47
C CYS A 86 -20.54 -8.86 1.69
N LEU A 87 -21.83 -8.61 1.92
CA LEU A 87 -22.60 -9.29 2.97
C LEU A 87 -22.74 -10.79 2.71
N VAL A 88 -22.97 -11.19 1.45
CA VAL A 88 -22.97 -12.61 1.05
C VAL A 88 -21.60 -13.25 1.31
N VAL A 89 -20.50 -12.57 0.94
CA VAL A 89 -19.14 -13.09 1.20
C VAL A 89 -18.90 -13.29 2.70
N LEU A 90 -19.30 -12.33 3.54
CA LEU A 90 -19.19 -12.45 5.00
C LEU A 90 -19.99 -13.64 5.54
N ALA A 91 -21.23 -13.81 5.07
CA ALA A 91 -22.09 -14.91 5.47
C ALA A 91 -21.50 -16.28 5.06
N VAL A 92 -21.04 -16.42 3.82
CA VAL A 92 -20.42 -17.66 3.31
C VAL A 92 -19.13 -18.00 4.07
N LYS A 93 -18.30 -16.98 4.39
CA LYS A 93 -17.06 -17.18 5.14
C LYS A 93 -17.28 -17.34 6.65
N GLN A 94 -18.51 -17.17 7.15
CA GLN A 94 -18.85 -17.19 8.57
C GLN A 94 -17.98 -16.21 9.39
N ARG A 95 -17.72 -15.03 8.83
CA ARG A 95 -16.90 -13.97 9.47
C ARG A 95 -17.75 -12.75 9.76
N MET A 96 -17.33 -11.99 10.78
CA MET A 96 -17.92 -10.68 11.08
C MET A 96 -17.09 -9.58 10.42
N GLY A 97 -17.78 -8.66 9.72
CA GLY A 97 -17.19 -7.38 9.32
C GLY A 97 -17.11 -6.42 10.50
N ARG A 98 -16.67 -5.19 10.23
CA ARG A 98 -16.77 -4.09 11.19
C ARG A 98 -17.59 -2.94 10.64
N TRP A 99 -18.18 -2.15 11.52
CA TRP A 99 -18.79 -0.90 11.12
C TRP A 99 -17.72 0.18 10.89
N PRO A 100 -17.82 0.94 9.78
CA PRO A 100 -16.94 2.08 9.54
C PRO A 100 -17.23 3.23 10.51
N GLN A 101 -16.17 3.93 10.92
CA GLN A 101 -16.26 5.13 11.74
C GLN A 101 -16.50 6.38 10.88
N ALA A 102 -17.11 7.42 11.46
CA ALA A 102 -17.46 8.66 10.74
C ALA A 102 -16.26 9.34 10.05
N ASN A 103 -15.09 9.34 10.71
CA ASN A 103 -13.85 9.87 10.14
C ASN A 103 -13.36 9.05 8.93
N GLU A 104 -13.62 7.74 8.90
CA GLU A 104 -13.26 6.89 7.76
C GLU A 104 -14.11 7.26 6.54
N PHE A 105 -15.42 7.48 6.70
CA PHE A 105 -16.26 7.94 5.59
C PHE A 105 -15.71 9.19 4.92
N LEU A 106 -15.37 10.21 5.71
CA LEU A 106 -14.82 11.46 5.18
C LEU A 106 -13.44 11.23 4.54
N THR A 107 -12.57 10.46 5.20
CA THR A 107 -11.23 10.16 4.69
C THR A 107 -11.31 9.45 3.34
N PHE A 108 -12.14 8.41 3.23
CA PHE A 108 -12.30 7.64 2.00
C PHE A 108 -13.00 8.43 0.90
N PHE A 109 -13.95 9.31 1.24
CA PHE A 109 -14.56 10.22 0.27
C PHE A 109 -13.53 11.19 -0.32
N LEU A 110 -12.77 11.89 0.53
CA LEU A 110 -11.77 12.87 0.09
C LEU A 110 -10.66 12.18 -0.71
N TRP A 111 -10.16 11.06 -0.19
CA TRP A 111 -9.13 10.27 -0.86
C TRP A 111 -9.62 9.68 -2.18
N GLY A 112 -10.84 9.14 -2.21
CA GLY A 112 -11.47 8.65 -3.43
C GLY A 112 -11.65 9.76 -4.46
N THR A 113 -12.07 10.95 -4.05
CA THR A 113 -12.19 12.12 -4.94
C THR A 113 -10.84 12.53 -5.52
N PHE A 114 -9.78 12.53 -4.71
CA PHE A 114 -8.42 12.83 -5.19
C PHE A 114 -7.95 11.79 -6.21
N GLN A 115 -8.02 10.50 -5.87
CA GLN A 115 -7.59 9.42 -6.77
C GLN A 115 -8.39 9.41 -8.08
N GLN A 116 -9.71 9.58 -8.00
CA GLN A 116 -10.57 9.64 -9.19
C GLN A 116 -10.37 10.96 -9.96
N GLY A 117 -9.90 12.04 -9.34
CA GLY A 117 -9.52 13.26 -10.06
C GLY A 117 -8.31 13.00 -10.97
N VAL A 118 -7.31 12.27 -10.47
CA VAL A 118 -6.16 11.86 -11.27
C VAL A 118 -6.58 10.93 -12.40
N VAL A 119 -7.35 9.88 -12.11
CA VAL A 119 -7.73 8.89 -13.15
C VAL A 119 -8.74 9.46 -14.14
N GLN A 120 -9.84 10.02 -13.65
CA GLN A 120 -10.99 10.38 -14.48
C GLN A 120 -10.91 11.79 -15.05
N SER A 121 -10.38 12.74 -14.28
CA SER A 121 -10.28 14.12 -14.76
C SER A 121 -8.97 14.39 -15.51
N TYR A 122 -7.91 13.60 -15.30
CA TYR A 122 -6.67 13.73 -16.06
C TYR A 122 -6.48 12.59 -17.08
N PHE A 123 -6.21 11.35 -16.64
CA PHE A 123 -5.82 10.27 -17.55
C PHE A 123 -6.90 9.94 -18.60
N LEU A 124 -8.14 9.78 -18.18
CA LEU A 124 -9.27 9.48 -19.06
C LEU A 124 -9.44 10.52 -20.18
N LEU A 125 -9.37 11.81 -19.83
CA LEU A 125 -9.51 12.91 -20.79
C LEU A 125 -8.33 12.98 -21.76
N ARG A 126 -7.11 12.71 -21.26
CA ARG A 126 -5.91 12.65 -22.11
C ARG A 126 -5.97 11.46 -23.06
N TYR A 127 -6.36 10.28 -22.60
CA TYR A 127 -6.57 9.11 -23.46
C TYR A 127 -7.64 9.40 -24.51
N GLN A 128 -8.75 10.03 -24.14
CA GLN A 128 -9.78 10.43 -25.10
C GLN A 128 -9.22 11.36 -26.18
N ALA A 129 -8.44 12.37 -25.80
CA ALA A 129 -7.86 13.31 -26.75
C ALA A 129 -6.83 12.66 -27.69
N ILE A 130 -6.14 11.61 -27.25
CA ILE A 130 -5.15 10.89 -28.05
C ILE A 130 -5.82 9.92 -29.03
N VAL A 131 -6.72 9.09 -28.51
CA VAL A 131 -7.28 7.94 -29.25
C VAL A 131 -8.62 8.23 -29.93
N GLY A 132 -9.36 9.26 -29.50
CA GLY A 132 -10.66 9.66 -30.02
C GLY A 132 -11.82 8.70 -29.70
N LYS A 133 -11.54 7.43 -29.40
CA LYS A 133 -12.54 6.39 -29.13
C LYS A 133 -12.84 6.28 -27.63
N LYS A 134 -14.09 6.61 -27.25
CA LYS A 134 -14.59 6.58 -25.87
C LYS A 134 -14.24 5.30 -25.11
N TRP A 135 -14.64 4.15 -25.65
CA TRP A 135 -14.43 2.87 -24.97
C TRP A 135 -12.96 2.48 -24.84
N PHE A 136 -12.13 2.87 -25.81
CA PHE A 136 -10.70 2.62 -25.72
C PHE A 136 -10.03 3.50 -24.66
N ALA A 137 -10.47 4.76 -24.52
CA ALA A 137 -10.02 5.62 -23.43
C ALA A 137 -10.46 5.14 -22.05
N VAL A 138 -11.69 4.61 -21.93
CA VAL A 138 -12.16 3.92 -20.70
C VAL A 138 -11.25 2.75 -20.35
N LEU A 139 -10.94 1.89 -21.32
CA LEU A 139 -10.07 0.73 -21.12
C LEU A 139 -8.66 1.15 -20.65
N LEU A 140 -8.07 2.17 -21.29
CA LEU A 140 -6.74 2.67 -20.92
C LEU A 140 -6.73 3.30 -19.51
N ALA A 141 -7.76 4.07 -19.15
CA ALA A 141 -7.86 4.63 -17.80
C ALA A 141 -8.03 3.55 -16.74
N ALA A 142 -8.85 2.54 -17.01
CA ALA A 142 -9.02 1.38 -16.14
C ALA A 142 -7.72 0.59 -15.97
N LEU A 143 -6.97 0.37 -17.06
CA LEU A 143 -5.66 -0.30 -17.02
C LEU A 143 -4.67 0.49 -16.16
N THR A 144 -4.56 1.81 -16.37
CA THR A 144 -3.71 2.69 -15.56
C THR A 144 -4.11 2.65 -14.09
N PHE A 145 -5.40 2.66 -13.78
CA PHE A 145 -5.88 2.54 -12.41
C PHE A 145 -5.52 1.18 -11.79
N GLY A 146 -5.67 0.08 -12.52
CA GLY A 146 -5.18 -1.24 -12.09
C GLY A 146 -3.68 -1.24 -11.83
N LEU A 147 -2.86 -0.71 -12.75
CA LEU A 147 -1.40 -0.66 -12.61
C LEU A 147 -0.93 0.18 -11.41
N PHE A 148 -1.68 1.21 -11.01
CA PHE A 148 -1.38 1.96 -9.78
C PHE A 148 -1.49 1.10 -8.51
N HIS A 149 -2.12 -0.07 -8.57
CA HIS A 149 -2.30 -1.01 -7.46
C HIS A 149 -1.36 -2.21 -7.51
N ILE A 150 -0.30 -2.17 -8.33
CA ILE A 150 0.81 -3.13 -8.22
C ILE A 150 1.28 -3.17 -6.74
N PRO A 151 1.84 -4.32 -6.26
CA PRO A 151 1.93 -5.59 -6.97
C PRO A 151 0.76 -6.51 -6.63
N ASN A 152 -0.36 -6.00 -6.11
CA ASN A 152 -1.44 -6.83 -5.56
C ASN A 152 -2.39 -7.26 -6.69
N PRO A 153 -2.31 -8.50 -7.20
CA PRO A 153 -3.06 -8.91 -8.39
C PRO A 153 -4.58 -8.87 -8.18
N ASP A 154 -5.06 -9.23 -6.98
CA ASP A 154 -6.48 -9.18 -6.63
C ASP A 154 -7.00 -7.75 -6.70
N LEU A 155 -6.26 -6.82 -6.08
CA LEU A 155 -6.61 -5.41 -6.05
C LEU A 155 -6.44 -4.76 -7.44
N MET A 156 -5.44 -5.17 -8.23
CA MET A 156 -5.28 -4.74 -9.62
C MET A 156 -6.51 -5.13 -10.45
N LEU A 157 -7.01 -6.36 -10.29
CA LEU A 157 -8.16 -6.85 -11.03
C LEU A 157 -9.44 -6.12 -10.63
N ILE A 158 -9.69 -5.98 -9.32
CA ILE A 158 -10.83 -5.24 -8.78
C ILE A 158 -10.76 -3.76 -9.20
N ALA A 159 -9.59 -3.14 -9.12
CA ALA A 159 -9.37 -1.76 -9.55
C ALA A 159 -9.57 -1.63 -11.07
N PHE A 160 -9.15 -2.59 -11.88
CA PHE A 160 -9.37 -2.56 -13.33
C PHE A 160 -10.88 -2.58 -13.67
N PHE A 161 -11.63 -3.55 -13.15
CA PHE A 161 -13.08 -3.64 -13.42
C PHE A 161 -13.86 -2.46 -12.82
N GLY A 162 -13.52 -2.07 -11.59
CA GLY A 162 -14.08 -0.88 -10.95
C GLY A 162 -13.73 0.38 -11.73
N GLY A 163 -12.51 0.50 -12.21
CA GLY A 163 -12.02 1.59 -13.05
C GLY A 163 -12.79 1.70 -14.36
N MET A 164 -13.08 0.59 -15.04
CA MET A 164 -13.92 0.59 -16.25
C MET A 164 -15.30 1.17 -15.95
N TYR A 165 -15.95 0.72 -14.86
CA TYR A 165 -17.26 1.23 -14.47
C TYR A 165 -17.20 2.72 -14.08
N LEU A 166 -16.26 3.13 -13.23
CA LEU A 166 -16.11 4.50 -12.75
C LEU A 166 -15.78 5.46 -13.90
N SER A 167 -14.95 5.04 -14.85
CA SER A 167 -14.66 5.80 -16.07
C SER A 167 -15.88 5.95 -16.96
N TYR A 168 -16.67 4.89 -17.16
CA TYR A 168 -17.94 5.00 -17.87
C TYR A 168 -18.94 5.92 -17.15
N PHE A 169 -19.05 5.78 -15.82
CA PHE A 169 -19.92 6.60 -14.97
C PHE A 169 -19.53 8.07 -15.04
N PHE A 170 -18.24 8.40 -14.92
CA PHE A 170 -17.72 9.75 -15.09
C PHE A 170 -18.00 10.28 -16.49
N TRP A 171 -17.99 9.43 -17.52
CA TRP A 171 -18.38 9.85 -18.86
C TRP A 171 -19.83 10.28 -18.95
N LYS A 172 -20.73 9.54 -18.29
CA LYS A 172 -22.19 9.76 -18.33
C LYS A 172 -22.59 10.98 -17.50
N TRP A 173 -22.09 11.09 -16.28
CA TRP A 173 -22.50 12.12 -15.32
C TRP A 173 -21.54 13.30 -15.25
N ARG A 174 -20.27 13.11 -15.60
CA ARG A 174 -19.21 14.13 -15.52
C ARG A 174 -19.20 14.87 -14.18
N ASN A 175 -19.28 14.11 -13.09
CA ASN A 175 -19.27 14.65 -11.74
C ASN A 175 -18.21 13.95 -10.91
N LEU A 176 -17.14 14.67 -10.58
CA LEU A 176 -15.98 14.15 -9.86
C LEU A 176 -16.34 13.76 -8.43
N PHE A 177 -17.18 14.56 -7.76
CA PHE A 177 -17.59 14.30 -6.39
C PHE A 177 -18.43 13.02 -6.27
N ALA A 178 -19.36 12.80 -7.22
CA ALA A 178 -20.16 11.57 -7.23
C ALA A 178 -19.30 10.32 -7.49
N VAL A 179 -18.33 10.40 -8.42
CA VAL A 179 -17.41 9.30 -8.70
C VAL A 179 -16.45 9.05 -7.54
N GLY A 180 -15.94 10.12 -6.93
CA GLY A 180 -15.11 10.07 -5.73
C GLY A 180 -15.84 9.46 -4.53
N PHE A 181 -17.10 9.83 -4.33
CA PHE A 181 -18.00 9.23 -3.34
C PHE A 181 -18.19 7.74 -3.59
N LEU A 182 -18.60 7.36 -4.80
CA LEU A 182 -18.79 5.96 -5.15
C LEU A 182 -17.50 5.16 -4.90
N HIS A 183 -16.36 5.62 -5.43
CA HIS A 183 -15.08 4.94 -5.25
C HIS A 183 -14.66 4.84 -3.77
N GLY A 184 -14.81 5.92 -3.00
CA GLY A 184 -14.50 5.96 -1.58
C GLY A 184 -15.34 4.97 -0.79
N MET A 185 -16.65 4.92 -1.05
CA MET A 185 -17.57 4.01 -0.37
C MET A 185 -17.33 2.55 -0.75
N LEU A 186 -17.00 2.26 -2.01
CA LEU A 186 -16.60 0.92 -2.45
C LEU A 186 -15.31 0.48 -1.75
N SER A 187 -14.31 1.35 -1.70
CA SER A 187 -13.03 1.08 -1.01
C SER A 187 -13.23 0.81 0.48
N LEU A 188 -14.05 1.63 1.14
CA LEU A 188 -14.39 1.46 2.55
C LEU A 188 -15.12 0.13 2.77
N THR A 189 -16.10 -0.19 1.93
CA THR A 189 -16.85 -1.46 2.00
C THR A 189 -15.91 -2.64 1.90
N PHE A 190 -15.00 -2.67 0.93
CA PHE A 190 -14.03 -3.75 0.79
C PHE A 190 -13.10 -3.88 2.00
N ILE A 191 -12.61 -2.77 2.54
CA ILE A 191 -11.71 -2.79 3.71
C ILE A 191 -12.41 -3.29 4.97
N VAL A 192 -13.68 -2.97 5.18
CA VAL A 192 -14.41 -3.37 6.39
C VAL A 192 -15.05 -4.76 6.28
N THR A 193 -15.11 -5.34 5.08
CA THR A 193 -15.75 -6.65 4.83
C THR A 193 -14.76 -7.70 4.32
N LEU A 194 -14.15 -7.49 3.16
CA LEU A 194 -13.34 -8.50 2.48
C LEU A 194 -12.03 -8.79 3.20
N LYS A 195 -11.43 -7.78 3.83
CA LYS A 195 -10.19 -7.94 4.60
C LYS A 195 -10.41 -8.80 5.85
N PRO A 196 -11.37 -8.51 6.76
CA PRO A 196 -11.72 -9.44 7.86
C PRO A 196 -12.17 -10.83 7.41
N ALA A 197 -12.67 -10.96 6.17
CA ALA A 197 -13.10 -12.24 5.61
C ALA A 197 -11.96 -13.08 5.00
N HIS A 198 -10.73 -12.55 4.93
CA HIS A 198 -9.61 -13.11 4.16
C HIS A 198 -10.00 -13.49 2.72
N ALA A 199 -10.95 -12.74 2.13
CA ALA A 199 -11.41 -12.94 0.76
C ALA A 199 -10.50 -12.22 -0.26
N ILE A 200 -9.69 -11.30 0.24
CA ILE A 200 -8.64 -10.58 -0.47
C ILE A 200 -7.37 -10.72 0.38
N SER A 201 -6.20 -10.68 -0.25
CA SER A 201 -4.94 -10.73 0.49
C SER A 201 -4.89 -9.71 1.63
N ASP A 202 -4.39 -10.12 2.80
CA ASP A 202 -4.12 -9.24 3.95
C ASP A 202 -3.12 -8.10 3.62
N SER A 203 -2.47 -8.21 2.45
CA SER A 203 -1.65 -7.18 1.82
C SER A 203 -2.44 -6.22 0.91
N TYR A 204 -3.72 -5.96 1.21
CA TYR A 204 -4.56 -4.95 0.52
C TYR A 204 -4.03 -3.53 0.75
N ARG A 205 -2.94 -3.19 0.08
CA ARG A 205 -2.21 -1.93 0.16
C ARG A 205 -1.76 -1.54 -1.24
N VAL A 206 -1.76 -0.24 -1.49
CA VAL A 206 -1.14 0.35 -2.69
C VAL A 206 0.32 0.60 -2.39
N GLY A 207 1.20 0.02 -3.20
CA GLY A 207 2.64 0.06 -2.98
C GLY A 207 3.15 -1.10 -2.13
N PRO A 208 4.47 -1.40 -2.19
CA PRO A 208 5.09 -2.49 -1.46
C PRO A 208 4.80 -2.42 0.03
N ASP A 209 4.48 -3.57 0.59
CA ASP A 209 4.43 -3.71 2.03
C ASP A 209 5.85 -3.67 2.58
N SER A 210 6.14 -2.73 3.49
CA SER A 210 7.49 -2.59 4.04
C SER A 210 7.89 -3.89 4.73
N LEU A 211 7.07 -4.42 5.63
CA LEU A 211 7.30 -5.73 6.24
C LEU A 211 7.09 -6.91 5.28
N GLY A 212 6.76 -6.68 4.01
CA GLY A 212 6.33 -7.70 3.05
C GLY A 212 7.40 -8.74 2.77
N PRO A 213 8.65 -8.33 2.49
CA PRO A 213 9.77 -9.27 2.38
C PRO A 213 9.97 -10.08 3.66
N THR A 214 9.88 -9.46 4.84
CA THR A 214 10.03 -10.14 6.14
C THR A 214 8.89 -11.13 6.38
N ARG A 215 7.65 -10.72 6.13
CA ARG A 215 6.45 -11.55 6.23
C ARG A 215 6.48 -12.72 5.26
N GLY A 216 6.86 -12.46 4.00
CA GLY A 216 7.00 -13.49 2.98
C GLY A 216 8.11 -14.49 3.31
N LEU A 217 9.26 -14.01 3.82
CA LEU A 217 10.35 -14.88 4.24
C LEU A 217 9.96 -15.73 5.45
N ILE A 218 9.27 -15.16 6.44
CA ILE A 218 8.69 -15.92 7.55
C ILE A 218 7.69 -16.95 6.99
N ALA A 219 6.68 -16.52 6.23
CA ALA A 219 5.62 -17.38 5.71
C ALA A 219 6.14 -18.55 4.85
N GLN A 220 7.19 -18.34 4.05
CA GLN A 220 7.85 -19.40 3.28
C GLN A 220 8.70 -20.35 4.14
N SER A 221 9.05 -19.95 5.36
CA SER A 221 9.88 -20.72 6.29
C SER A 221 9.08 -21.34 7.43
N LEU A 222 7.77 -21.07 7.52
CA LEU A 222 6.93 -21.56 8.62
C LEU A 222 6.64 -23.06 8.49
N THR A 223 6.92 -23.77 9.58
CA THR A 223 6.34 -25.08 9.88
C THR A 223 5.42 -24.95 11.11
N PRO A 224 4.56 -25.94 11.41
CA PRO A 224 3.70 -25.90 12.60
C PRO A 224 4.44 -25.72 13.94
N GLU A 225 5.73 -26.05 13.98
CA GLU A 225 6.58 -25.94 15.17
C GLU A 225 7.20 -24.55 15.36
N HIS A 226 7.08 -23.66 14.37
CA HIS A 226 7.69 -22.34 14.46
C HIS A 226 6.92 -21.44 15.41
N LYS A 227 7.66 -20.81 16.34
CA LYS A 227 7.16 -19.73 17.17
C LYS A 227 7.60 -18.39 16.60
N ILE A 228 6.63 -17.53 16.29
CA ILE A 228 6.88 -16.17 15.76
C ILE A 228 6.70 -15.18 16.89
N ALA A 229 7.61 -14.23 17.05
CA ALA A 229 7.48 -13.17 18.05
C ALA A 229 7.76 -11.77 17.49
N GLU A 230 7.17 -10.78 18.15
CA GLU A 230 7.39 -9.36 17.93
C GLU A 230 7.97 -8.73 19.19
N PHE A 231 9.11 -8.04 19.06
CA PHE A 231 9.67 -7.26 20.17
C PHE A 231 8.93 -5.91 20.27
N ILE A 232 8.03 -5.81 21.23
CA ILE A 232 7.11 -4.68 21.41
C ILE A 232 7.82 -3.34 21.59
N PRO A 233 8.95 -3.23 22.33
CA PRO A 233 9.68 -1.97 22.46
C PRO A 233 10.12 -1.34 21.12
N SER A 234 10.32 -2.17 20.09
CA SER A 234 10.65 -1.72 18.74
C SER A 234 9.53 -0.98 18.02
N GLN A 235 8.31 -0.97 18.59
CA GLN A 235 7.14 -0.29 18.01
C GLN A 235 6.87 -0.73 16.57
N ILE A 236 7.03 -2.03 16.30
CA ILE A 236 6.72 -2.61 15.01
C ILE A 236 5.23 -2.35 14.69
N PRO A 237 4.87 -2.05 13.43
CA PRO A 237 3.47 -1.82 13.09
C PRO A 237 2.59 -3.03 13.39
N ARG A 238 1.44 -2.82 14.05
CA ARG A 238 0.44 -3.88 14.35
C ARG A 238 0.05 -4.74 13.15
N SER A 239 0.14 -4.18 11.94
CA SER A 239 -0.11 -4.93 10.71
C SER A 239 0.83 -6.11 10.46
N PHE A 240 1.96 -6.18 11.18
CA PHE A 240 2.79 -7.38 11.22
C PHE A 240 2.04 -8.54 11.86
N SER A 241 1.57 -8.34 13.09
CA SER A 241 0.91 -9.36 13.89
C SER A 241 -0.47 -9.75 13.35
N ASP A 242 -1.18 -8.79 12.76
CA ASP A 242 -2.45 -9.05 12.05
C ASP A 242 -2.30 -10.03 10.88
N TYR A 243 -1.13 -10.09 10.22
CA TYR A 243 -0.91 -10.96 9.05
C TYR A 243 -0.81 -12.44 9.39
N PHE A 244 -0.38 -12.76 10.62
CA PHE A 244 -0.24 -14.14 11.08
C PHE A 244 -1.41 -14.55 11.96
N ASP A 245 -2.58 -13.90 11.81
CA ASP A 245 -3.80 -14.14 12.59
C ASP A 245 -3.58 -14.07 14.11
N GLY A 246 -2.66 -13.21 14.56
CA GLY A 246 -2.32 -13.10 15.98
C GLY A 246 -1.47 -14.25 16.53
N ARG A 247 -0.95 -15.16 15.70
CA ARG A 247 0.04 -16.19 16.07
C ARG A 247 1.45 -15.62 16.30
N VAL A 248 1.52 -14.41 16.85
CA VAL A 248 2.76 -13.69 17.12
C VAL A 248 2.85 -13.42 18.62
N TYR A 249 3.87 -13.98 19.26
CA TYR A 249 4.13 -13.80 20.69
C TYR A 249 4.71 -12.40 20.96
N PRO A 250 4.07 -11.59 21.81
CA PRO A 250 4.58 -10.26 22.14
C PRO A 250 5.68 -10.37 23.21
N ILE A 251 6.90 -9.96 22.87
CA ILE A 251 8.05 -9.92 23.80
C ILE A 251 8.28 -8.47 24.25
N ARG A 252 8.41 -8.24 25.56
CA ARG A 252 8.38 -6.88 26.14
C ARG A 252 9.72 -6.38 26.67
N ASP A 253 10.68 -7.26 26.87
CA ASP A 253 11.99 -6.99 27.46
C ASP A 253 13.04 -7.99 26.94
N PHE A 254 14.32 -7.68 27.14
CA PHE A 254 15.39 -8.48 26.56
C PHE A 254 15.61 -9.83 27.26
N ASP A 255 15.25 -9.96 28.53
CA ASP A 255 15.31 -11.24 29.24
C ASP A 255 14.32 -12.24 28.61
N ASN A 256 13.07 -11.82 28.41
CA ASN A 256 12.06 -12.61 27.70
C ASN A 256 12.48 -12.91 26.25
N LEU A 257 13.19 -11.98 25.59
CA LEU A 257 13.73 -12.22 24.25
C LEU A 257 14.79 -13.31 24.25
N LYS A 258 15.70 -13.29 25.23
CA LYS A 258 16.74 -14.30 25.40
C LYS A 258 16.14 -15.66 25.67
N GLU A 259 15.19 -15.77 26.61
CA GLU A 259 14.50 -17.03 26.91
C GLU A 259 13.80 -17.59 25.67
N PHE A 260 13.12 -16.73 24.91
CA PHE A 260 12.43 -17.14 23.68
C PHE A 260 13.39 -17.67 22.61
N LEU A 261 14.58 -17.09 22.48
CA LEU A 261 15.61 -17.55 21.53
C LEU A 261 16.35 -18.81 22.01
N GLN A 262 16.24 -19.18 23.28
CA GLN A 262 16.83 -20.40 23.83
C GLN A 262 15.88 -21.61 23.77
N LEU A 263 14.67 -21.43 23.25
CA LEU A 263 13.75 -22.54 22.98
C LEU A 263 14.38 -23.57 22.04
N LEU A 264 14.05 -24.85 22.25
CA LEU A 264 14.45 -25.95 21.36
C LEU A 264 13.75 -25.86 19.99
N GLU A 265 12.53 -25.32 19.99
CA GLU A 265 11.73 -25.07 18.80
C GLU A 265 12.30 -23.92 17.96
N PRO A 266 12.11 -23.94 16.62
CA PRO A 266 12.50 -22.82 15.78
C PRO A 266 11.76 -21.52 16.15
N ALA A 267 12.51 -20.51 16.56
CA ALA A 267 12.01 -19.19 16.94
C ALA A 267 12.36 -18.17 15.85
N LEU A 268 11.38 -17.36 15.46
CA LEU A 268 11.54 -16.23 14.54
C LEU A 268 11.09 -14.96 15.25
N VAL A 269 11.99 -14.03 15.48
CA VAL A 269 11.70 -12.77 16.18
C VAL A 269 11.96 -11.58 15.29
N VAL A 270 10.98 -10.68 15.23
CA VAL A 270 11.10 -9.40 14.54
C VAL A 270 11.32 -8.29 15.56
N LEU A 271 12.39 -7.50 15.39
CA LEU A 271 12.77 -6.39 16.26
C LEU A 271 13.46 -5.26 15.49
N GLY A 272 13.53 -4.07 16.07
CA GLY A 272 14.26 -2.92 15.53
C GLY A 272 15.77 -3.13 15.56
N GLN A 273 16.51 -2.50 14.64
CA GLN A 273 17.97 -2.64 14.56
C GLN A 273 18.68 -2.07 15.78
N ASP A 274 18.17 -0.98 16.35
CA ASP A 274 18.72 -0.39 17.58
C ASP A 274 18.52 -1.35 18.75
N ASP A 275 17.33 -1.94 18.87
CA ASP A 275 17.02 -2.96 19.89
C ASP A 275 17.85 -4.23 19.67
N TYR A 276 18.06 -4.65 18.42
CA TYR A 276 18.94 -5.76 18.08
C TYR A 276 20.39 -5.47 18.48
N ALA A 277 20.90 -4.26 18.22
CA ALA A 277 22.25 -3.87 18.61
C ALA A 277 22.40 -3.84 20.14
N ALA A 278 21.41 -3.31 20.86
CA ALA A 278 21.36 -3.32 22.31
C ALA A 278 21.32 -4.76 22.86
N PHE A 279 20.41 -5.60 22.35
CA PHE A 279 20.31 -7.01 22.72
C PHE A 279 21.64 -7.76 22.49
N ARG A 280 22.31 -7.54 21.35
CA ARG A 280 23.62 -8.15 21.06
C ARG A 280 24.74 -7.65 21.97
N SER A 281 24.65 -6.42 22.45
CA SER A 281 25.61 -5.87 23.41
C SER A 281 25.40 -6.44 24.81
N GLU A 282 24.14 -6.69 25.20
CA GLU A 282 23.76 -7.20 26.51
C GLU A 282 23.95 -8.72 26.62
N PHE A 283 23.60 -9.45 25.55
CA PHE A 283 23.66 -10.92 25.48
C PHE A 283 24.53 -11.40 24.31
N PRO A 284 25.85 -11.14 24.35
CA PRO A 284 26.77 -11.52 23.26
C PRO A 284 26.84 -13.04 23.06
N GLU A 285 26.58 -13.82 24.11
CA GLU A 285 26.62 -15.29 24.15
C GLU A 285 25.46 -15.96 23.41
N VAL A 286 24.32 -15.29 23.26
CA VAL A 286 23.13 -15.87 22.62
C VAL A 286 23.38 -15.96 21.12
N ARG A 287 23.44 -17.17 20.55
CA ARG A 287 23.66 -17.34 19.11
C ARG A 287 22.37 -17.01 18.35
N VAL A 288 22.45 -16.07 17.41
CA VAL A 288 21.32 -15.69 16.56
C VAL A 288 21.73 -15.56 15.11
N TYR A 289 20.82 -15.94 14.23
CA TYR A 289 20.92 -15.73 12.78
C TYR A 289 20.09 -14.52 12.43
N ALA A 290 20.73 -13.46 11.93
CA ALA A 290 20.07 -12.18 11.67
C ALA A 290 19.93 -11.90 10.18
N TRP A 291 18.74 -11.50 9.76
CA TRP A 291 18.43 -11.02 8.43
C TRP A 291 17.97 -9.57 8.50
N LYS A 292 18.66 -8.69 7.77
CA LYS A 292 18.35 -7.25 7.76
C LYS A 292 17.34 -6.96 6.66
N SER A 293 16.17 -6.47 7.04
CA SER A 293 15.19 -5.87 6.13
C SER A 293 15.13 -4.36 6.38
N SER A 294 15.46 -3.53 5.39
CA SER A 294 15.35 -2.07 5.55
C SER A 294 13.92 -1.61 5.29
N LEU A 295 13.24 -1.06 6.31
CA LEU A 295 11.84 -0.60 6.21
C LEU A 295 11.67 0.89 6.50
N MET A 296 10.55 1.44 6.02
CA MET A 296 10.05 2.79 6.33
C MET A 296 8.76 2.77 7.17
N TRP A 297 8.75 3.69 8.14
CA TRP A 297 7.65 4.34 8.90
C TRP A 297 6.76 3.61 9.92
N ARG A 298 7.03 3.89 11.22
CA ARG A 298 6.24 4.77 12.12
C ARG A 298 7.11 5.18 13.34
N ARG A 299 7.19 6.47 13.71
CA ARG A 299 7.68 6.88 15.05
C ARG A 299 6.82 8.01 15.62
N ASN A 300 6.70 8.03 16.94
CA ASN A 300 5.80 8.89 17.71
C ASN A 300 5.85 10.39 17.31
N PHE A 301 4.68 10.97 17.01
CA PHE A 301 4.49 12.30 16.43
C PHE A 301 4.93 13.48 17.33
N LYS A 302 5.23 13.26 18.62
CA LYS A 302 5.51 14.35 19.57
C LYS A 302 6.81 15.12 19.29
N ASN A 303 7.87 14.45 18.84
CA ASN A 303 9.17 15.09 18.54
C ASN A 303 9.52 15.13 17.04
N PHE A 304 8.77 14.36 16.24
CA PHE A 304 9.01 14.11 14.82
C PHE A 304 9.10 15.39 13.97
N LYS A 305 8.20 16.36 14.18
CA LYS A 305 8.15 17.61 13.38
C LYS A 305 9.37 18.50 13.61
N ARG A 306 9.86 18.60 14.86
CA ARG A 306 10.97 19.49 15.24
C ARG A 306 12.31 18.98 14.69
N ASP A 307 12.57 17.69 14.83
CA ASP A 307 13.82 17.09 14.35
C ASP A 307 13.90 17.03 12.82
N THR A 308 12.77 16.77 12.16
CA THR A 308 12.65 16.84 10.70
C THR A 308 12.93 18.25 10.18
N LEU A 309 12.28 19.27 10.77
CA LEU A 309 12.48 20.66 10.40
C LEU A 309 13.94 21.08 10.60
N LYS A 310 14.55 20.71 11.73
CA LYS A 310 15.96 20.99 12.02
C LYS A 310 16.92 20.32 11.03
N CYS A 311 16.66 19.06 10.64
CA CYS A 311 17.47 18.37 9.64
C CYS A 311 17.31 18.96 8.23
N LEU A 312 16.12 19.43 7.86
CA LEU A 312 15.88 20.13 6.59
C LEU A 312 16.58 21.50 6.56
N LEU A 313 16.42 22.30 7.63
CA LEU A 313 17.07 23.61 7.75
C LEU A 313 18.61 23.51 7.76
N THR A 314 19.16 22.42 8.31
CA THR A 314 20.61 22.17 8.33
C THR A 314 21.09 21.32 7.15
N LEU A 315 20.20 20.98 6.21
CA LEU A 315 20.48 20.12 5.04
C LEU A 315 21.21 18.81 5.41
N ASN A 316 20.96 18.29 6.62
CA ASN A 316 21.59 17.05 7.11
C ASN A 316 20.78 15.83 6.67
N PHE A 317 20.89 15.50 5.40
CA PHE A 317 20.10 14.44 4.76
C PHE A 317 20.40 13.04 5.28
N LYS A 318 21.61 12.78 5.81
CA LYS A 318 21.95 11.51 6.48
C LYS A 318 21.17 11.33 7.79
N LYS A 319 21.06 12.40 8.58
CA LYS A 319 20.28 12.37 9.83
C LYS A 319 18.78 12.28 9.51
N LEU A 320 18.35 12.99 8.47
CA LEU A 320 16.98 12.94 7.98
C LEU A 320 16.60 11.54 7.50
N ASP A 321 17.44 10.88 6.71
CA ASP A 321 17.23 9.50 6.25
C ASP A 321 17.10 8.50 7.42
N ARG A 322 17.94 8.63 8.47
CA ARG A 322 17.79 7.82 9.70
C ARG A 322 16.46 8.03 10.42
N LEU A 323 15.88 9.24 10.36
CA LEU A 323 14.60 9.53 11.01
C LEU A 323 13.40 8.86 10.33
N TYR A 324 13.52 8.48 9.05
CA TYR A 324 12.43 7.92 8.25
C TYR A 324 12.46 6.39 8.16
N ARG A 325 13.54 5.76 8.62
CA ARG A 325 13.70 4.30 8.63
C ARG A 325 13.38 3.71 10.00
N LEU A 326 12.58 2.64 10.00
CA LEU A 326 12.62 1.63 11.05
C LEU A 326 13.41 0.47 10.47
N PRO A 327 14.72 0.40 10.65
CA PRO A 327 15.44 -0.79 10.25
C PRO A 327 14.95 -1.94 11.14
N VAL A 328 14.30 -2.93 10.55
CA VAL A 328 13.80 -4.10 11.26
C VAL A 328 14.72 -5.27 10.94
N VAL A 329 15.10 -6.00 11.96
CA VAL A 329 15.90 -7.22 11.88
C VAL A 329 14.96 -8.38 12.18
N LEU A 330 14.99 -9.39 11.32
CA LEU A 330 14.47 -10.70 11.65
C LEU A 330 15.63 -11.50 12.23
N ILE A 331 15.46 -12.05 13.42
CA ILE A 331 16.42 -12.95 14.04
C ILE A 331 15.81 -14.32 14.26
N SER A 332 16.66 -15.35 14.25
CA SER A 332 16.27 -16.72 14.56
C SER A 332 17.31 -17.40 15.43
N ASN A 333 16.87 -18.38 16.22
CA ASN A 333 17.74 -19.29 16.96
C ASN A 333 18.30 -20.44 16.10
N LYS A 334 17.73 -20.68 14.91
CA LYS A 334 18.20 -21.68 13.94
C LYS A 334 18.50 -21.05 12.57
N PRO A 335 19.36 -21.66 11.74
CA PRO A 335 19.59 -21.18 10.38
C PRO A 335 18.31 -21.31 9.53
N LEU A 336 17.92 -20.24 8.84
CA LEU A 336 16.78 -20.26 7.90
C LEU A 336 16.94 -21.29 6.75
N GLY A 337 18.19 -21.70 6.44
CA GLY A 337 18.48 -22.70 5.40
C GLY A 337 18.25 -24.15 5.83
N GLU A 338 18.37 -24.48 7.13
CA GLU A 338 18.04 -25.82 7.65
C GLU A 338 16.52 -26.05 7.66
N LEU A 339 15.73 -24.98 7.73
CA LEU A 339 14.27 -25.02 7.64
C LEU A 339 13.73 -25.41 6.26
N ARG A 340 14.53 -25.23 5.20
CA ARG A 340 14.22 -25.75 3.85
C ARG A 340 14.69 -27.19 3.65
N GLY A 341 15.60 -27.68 4.51
CA GLY A 341 16.27 -28.98 4.35
C GLY A 341 15.42 -30.19 4.75
N GLU A 342 14.42 -30.01 5.61
CA GLU A 342 13.55 -31.12 6.05
C GLU A 342 12.48 -31.49 5.01
N LEU A 343 12.04 -30.56 4.16
CA LEU A 343 11.13 -30.87 3.05
C LEU A 343 11.83 -31.65 1.91
N ALA A 344 13.12 -31.45 1.70
CA ALA A 344 13.88 -32.17 0.68
C ALA A 344 14.28 -33.59 1.10
N GLN A 345 14.40 -33.85 2.41
CA GLN A 345 14.76 -35.17 2.94
C GLN A 345 13.55 -36.08 3.20
N ASP A 346 12.34 -35.53 3.37
CA ASP A 346 11.12 -36.34 3.53
C ASP A 346 10.55 -36.85 2.19
N GLU A 347 10.82 -36.16 1.07
CA GLU A 347 10.50 -36.65 -0.29
C GLU A 347 11.45 -37.77 -0.77
N THR A 348 12.66 -37.87 -0.21
CA THR A 348 13.61 -38.96 -0.55
C THR A 348 13.49 -40.20 0.33
N ARG A 349 12.69 -40.16 1.41
CA ARG A 349 12.39 -41.32 2.27
C ARG A 349 11.02 -41.96 2.02
N ARG A 350 10.22 -41.42 1.10
CA ARG A 350 8.94 -41.99 0.64
C ARG A 350 8.91 -42.26 -0.87
N GLY A 351 10.07 -42.49 -1.47
CA GLY A 351 10.23 -42.99 -2.84
C GLY A 351 10.59 -44.46 -2.87
#